data_AF-A0A852EXH0-F1
#
_entry.id   AF-A0A852EXH0-F1
#
_cell.length_a   1.000
_cell.length_b   1.000
_cell.length_c   1.000
_cell.angle_alpha   90.00
_cell.angle_beta   90.00
_cell.angle_gamma   90.00
#
_symmetry.space_group_name_H-M   'P 1'
#
loop_
_entity.id
_entity.type
_entity.pdbx_description
1 polymer ?
#
loop_
_entity_poly.entity_id
_entity_poly.type
_entity_poly.pdbx_seq_one_letter_code
_entity_poly.pdbx_strand_id
1 'polypeptide(L)'
;VHPQDLCAGYPRGGIDTCQGDIGGPLVCKDNAGDYFWLVGLASWGKGCTRARRPGIFTSTQHFYSWIRAHAGPGPTGPPPAPKATLNSPEPPEPE
;
A
#
# COMPACT_ATOMS: atom_id res chain seq x y z
N VAL A 1 0.62 -18.40 6.61
CA VAL A 1 -0.19 -17.17 6.78
C VAL A 1 -0.59 -17.16 8.24
N HIS A 2 -0.24 -16.08 8.92
CA HIS A 2 -0.41 -15.90 10.36
C HIS A 2 -1.51 -14.85 10.64
N PRO A 3 -1.97 -14.72 11.90
CA PRO A 3 -3.01 -13.74 12.24
C PRO A 3 -2.64 -12.27 11.95
N GLN A 4 -1.36 -11.94 11.92
CA GLN A 4 -0.87 -10.61 11.56
C GLN A 4 -0.75 -10.35 10.05
N ASP A 5 -1.04 -11.36 9.22
CA ASP A 5 -0.92 -11.27 7.77
C ASP A 5 -2.27 -10.94 7.11
N LEU A 6 -2.23 -10.17 6.02
CA LEU A 6 -3.33 -9.95 5.09
C LEU A 6 -3.00 -10.61 3.76
N CYS A 7 -4.02 -11.13 3.08
CA CYS A 7 -3.91 -11.64 1.72
C CYS A 7 -4.57 -10.65 0.77
N ALA A 8 -3.88 -10.26 -0.30
CA ALA A 8 -4.46 -9.46 -1.38
C ALA A 8 -4.05 -10.01 -2.74
N GLY A 9 -4.99 -10.06 -3.67
CA GLY A 9 -4.79 -10.60 -5.00
C GLY A 9 -6.04 -11.27 -5.55
N TYR A 10 -5.96 -11.74 -6.79
CA TYR A 10 -7.10 -12.38 -7.45
C TYR A 10 -6.99 -13.90 -7.39
N PRO A 11 -8.12 -14.63 -7.23
CA PRO A 11 -8.10 -16.10 -7.27
C PRO A 11 -7.46 -16.69 -8.54
N ARG A 12 -7.59 -15.98 -9.67
CA ARG A 12 -7.00 -16.34 -10.97
C ARG A 12 -5.52 -15.97 -11.10
N GLY A 13 -4.94 -15.23 -10.16
CA GLY A 13 -3.58 -14.68 -10.27
C GLY A 13 -3.54 -13.45 -11.19
N GLY A 14 -2.42 -13.25 -11.87
CA GLY A 14 -2.21 -12.17 -12.85
C GLY A 14 -1.71 -10.86 -12.26
N ILE A 15 -2.40 -10.32 -11.24
CA ILE A 15 -2.00 -9.09 -10.54
C ILE A 15 -1.55 -9.45 -9.13
N ASP A 16 -0.32 -9.07 -8.78
CA ASP A 16 0.32 -9.37 -7.51
C ASP A 16 1.50 -8.42 -7.27
N THR A 17 1.91 -8.27 -6.01
CA THR A 17 3.21 -7.67 -5.64
C THR A 17 4.34 -8.65 -5.90
N CYS A 18 5.54 -8.15 -6.18
CA CYS A 18 6.69 -8.97 -6.52
C CYS A 18 7.98 -8.50 -5.83
N GLN A 19 9.13 -9.08 -6.21
CA GLN A 19 10.42 -8.64 -5.69
C GLN A 19 10.63 -7.15 -6.01
N GLY A 20 11.05 -6.39 -4.99
CA GLY A 20 11.21 -4.93 -5.09
C GLY A 20 10.05 -4.15 -4.48
N ASP A 21 8.87 -4.76 -4.33
CA ASP A 21 7.72 -4.11 -3.70
C ASP A 21 7.71 -4.28 -2.17
N ILE A 22 8.60 -5.09 -1.60
CA ILE A 22 8.64 -5.41 -0.16
C ILE A 22 8.77 -4.12 0.66
N GLY A 23 7.89 -3.94 1.64
CA GLY A 23 7.74 -2.71 2.43
C GLY A 23 6.81 -1.67 1.78
N GLY A 24 6.41 -1.87 0.53
CA GLY A 24 5.49 -1.01 -0.21
C GLY A 24 4.06 -1.02 0.37
N PRO A 25 3.30 0.06 0.16
CA PRO A 25 2.01 0.25 0.80
C PRO A 25 0.87 -0.53 0.11
N LEU A 26 0.05 -1.22 0.91
CA LEU A 26 -1.29 -1.64 0.52
C LEU A 26 -2.28 -0.63 1.10
N VAL A 27 -2.93 0.14 0.22
CA VAL A 27 -3.90 1.17 0.61
C VAL A 27 -5.32 0.83 0.17
N CYS A 28 -6.31 1.16 1.00
CA CYS A 28 -7.72 1.04 0.68
C CYS A 28 -8.41 2.40 0.82
N LYS A 29 -9.27 2.77 -0.13
CA LYS A 29 -10.09 3.99 0.00
C LYS A 29 -11.12 3.79 1.10
N ASP A 30 -11.31 4.81 1.94
CA ASP A 30 -12.39 4.82 2.91
C ASP A 30 -13.75 4.85 2.19
N ASN A 31 -14.75 4.18 2.76
CA ASN A 31 -16.07 4.10 2.13
C ASN A 31 -16.89 5.40 2.30
N ALA A 32 -16.61 6.20 3.33
CA ALA A 32 -17.38 7.38 3.69
C ALA A 32 -16.63 8.69 3.42
N GLY A 33 -15.30 8.70 3.55
CA GLY A 33 -14.46 9.86 3.32
C GLY A 33 -13.59 9.81 2.07
N ASP A 34 -13.04 10.96 1.69
CA ASP A 34 -12.10 11.07 0.58
C ASP A 34 -10.65 10.96 1.04
N TYR A 35 -10.32 9.81 1.63
CA TYR A 35 -8.97 9.51 2.09
C TYR A 35 -8.68 8.00 1.99
N PHE A 36 -7.41 7.64 2.12
CA PHE A 36 -6.94 6.26 2.02
C PHE A 36 -6.35 5.79 3.34
N TRP A 37 -6.63 4.54 3.69
CA TRP A 37 -6.03 3.84 4.82
C TRP A 37 -4.85 3.01 4.34
N LEU A 38 -3.69 3.15 5.00
CA LEU A 38 -2.59 2.19 4.86
C LEU A 38 -2.93 0.95 5.68
N VAL A 39 -3.42 -0.11 5.03
CA VAL A 39 -3.92 -1.32 5.69
C VAL A 39 -2.85 -2.42 5.81
N GLY A 40 -1.82 -2.38 4.96
CA GLY A 40 -0.73 -3.33 5.04
C GLY A 40 0.56 -2.90 4.35
N LEU A 41 1.62 -3.66 4.61
CA LEU A 41 2.92 -3.51 3.96
C LEU A 41 3.26 -4.80 3.22
N ALA A 42 3.66 -4.71 1.94
CA ALA A 42 4.02 -5.87 1.14
C ALA A 42 5.16 -6.63 1.83
N SER A 43 5.00 -7.95 1.97
CA SER A 43 5.92 -8.75 2.78
C SER A 43 6.53 -9.88 1.98
N TRP A 44 5.72 -10.85 1.55
CA TRP A 44 6.18 -12.03 0.83
C TRP A 44 5.08 -12.66 -0.01
N GLY A 45 5.46 -13.63 -0.84
CA GLY A 45 4.53 -14.39 -1.67
C GLY A 45 5.21 -15.66 -2.21
N LYS A 46 4.43 -16.65 -2.66
CA LYS A 46 4.98 -17.87 -3.26
C LYS A 46 5.17 -17.68 -4.77
N GLY A 47 6.22 -16.95 -5.14
CA GLY A 47 6.36 -16.38 -6.49
C GLY A 47 5.34 -15.26 -6.72
N CYS A 48 5.29 -14.72 -7.92
CA CYS A 48 4.41 -13.60 -8.27
C CYS A 48 3.32 -14.05 -9.24
N THR A 49 2.17 -13.38 -9.16
CA THR A 49 1.05 -13.43 -10.15
C THR A 49 0.44 -14.82 -10.38
N ARG A 50 0.58 -15.74 -9.42
CA ARG A 50 0.11 -17.12 -9.53
C ARG A 50 -1.34 -17.29 -9.09
N ALA A 51 -2.08 -18.14 -9.80
CA ALA A 51 -3.44 -18.50 -9.41
C ALA A 51 -3.45 -19.13 -8.01
N ARG A 52 -4.44 -18.73 -7.19
CA ARG A 52 -4.60 -19.15 -5.78
C ARG A 52 -3.37 -18.90 -4.89
N ARG A 53 -2.48 -17.99 -5.29
CA ARG A 53 -1.29 -17.57 -4.54
C ARG A 53 -1.29 -16.04 -4.45
N PRO A 54 -2.08 -15.46 -3.52
CA PRO A 54 -2.08 -14.02 -3.32
C PRO A 54 -0.77 -13.55 -2.69
N GLY A 55 -0.47 -12.26 -2.86
CA GLY A 55 0.55 -11.57 -2.09
C GLY A 55 0.16 -11.48 -0.62
N ILE A 56 1.16 -11.60 0.25
CA ILE A 56 1.01 -11.55 1.70
C ILE A 56 1.58 -10.23 2.22
N PHE A 57 0.77 -9.55 3.02
CA PHE A 57 1.06 -8.22 3.56
C PHE A 57 1.04 -8.26 5.09
N THR A 58 1.90 -7.49 5.73
CA THR A 58 1.85 -7.27 7.18
C THR A 58 0.72 -6.30 7.51
N SER A 59 -0.22 -6.68 8.38
CA SER A 59 -1.36 -5.83 8.79
C SER A 59 -0.91 -4.65 9.65
N THR A 60 -1.14 -3.42 9.19
CA THR A 60 -0.86 -2.23 10.02
C THR A 60 -1.81 -2.13 11.20
N GLN A 61 -3.04 -2.61 11.06
CA GLN A 61 -4.03 -2.65 12.14
C GLN A 61 -3.57 -3.55 13.29
N HIS A 62 -3.01 -4.72 12.98
CA HIS A 62 -2.48 -5.63 13.99
C HIS A 62 -1.34 -4.98 14.80
N PHE A 63 -0.48 -4.20 14.14
CA PHE A 63 0.67 -3.53 14.78
C PHE A 63 0.38 -2.09 15.21
N TYR A 64 -0.87 -1.63 15.23
CA TYR A 64 -1.21 -0.23 15.47
C TYR A 64 -0.64 0.34 16.77
N SER A 65 -0.71 -0.42 17.88
CA SER A 65 -0.15 -0.01 19.17
C SER A 65 1.38 0.14 19.12
N TRP A 66 2.07 -0.77 18.44
CA TRP A 66 3.52 -0.69 18.24
C TRP A 66 3.88 0.51 17.37
N ILE A 67 3.16 0.75 16.28
CA ILE A 67 3.37 1.91 15.41
C ILE A 67 3.21 3.20 16.22
N ARG A 68 2.12 3.34 16.99
CA ARG A 68 1.87 4.52 17.82
C ARG A 68 2.97 4.78 18.86
N ALA A 69 3.56 3.73 19.41
CA ALA A 69 4.65 3.87 20.38
C ALA A 69 5.96 4.38 19.73
N HIS A 70 6.16 4.17 18.42
CA HIS A 70 7.42 4.49 17.73
C HIS A 70 7.31 5.63 16.71
N ALA A 71 6.10 5.96 16.24
CA ALA A 71 5.87 6.96 15.19
C ALA A 71 5.93 8.42 15.69
N GLY A 72 6.18 8.65 16.98
CA GLY A 72 6.17 9.98 17.59
C GLY A 72 4.79 10.64 17.58
N PRO A 73 4.66 11.89 18.08
CA PRO A 73 3.45 12.67 17.89
C PRO A 73 3.18 12.82 16.40
N GLY A 74 1.94 12.59 15.97
CA GLY A 74 1.54 12.84 14.59
C GLY A 74 1.79 14.30 14.19
N PRO A 75 1.87 14.59 12.88
CA PRO A 75 2.03 15.96 12.41
C PRO A 75 0.91 16.83 13.00
N THR A 76 1.28 17.85 13.78
CA THR A 76 0.35 18.81 14.39
C THR A 76 -0.12 19.89 13.41
N GLY A 77 0.25 19.76 12.13
CA GLY A 77 -0.13 20.67 11.07
C GLY A 77 -1.26 20.10 10.20
N PRO A 78 -1.97 20.96 9.44
CA PRO A 78 -2.87 20.50 8.40
C PRO A 78 -2.14 19.54 7.44
N PRO A 79 -2.85 18.55 6.85
CA PRO A 79 -2.25 17.63 5.89
C PRO A 79 -1.49 18.43 4.83
N PRO A 80 -0.24 18.04 4.48
CA PRO A 80 0.43 18.68 3.36
C PRO A 80 -0.48 18.55 2.14
N ALA A 81 -0.71 19.67 1.46
CA ALA A 81 -1.46 19.67 0.20
C ALA A 81 -0.89 18.58 -0.71
N PRO A 82 -1.73 17.87 -1.50
CA PRO A 82 -1.25 16.90 -2.46
C PRO A 82 -0.16 17.59 -3.30
N LYS A 83 1.09 17.16 -3.16
CA LYS A 83 2.12 17.58 -4.09
C LYS A 83 1.66 17.00 -5.42
N ALA A 84 1.19 17.85 -6.32
CA ALA A 84 0.99 17.45 -7.71
C ALA A 84 2.31 16.84 -8.16
N THR A 85 2.32 15.54 -8.39
CA THR A 85 3.46 14.85 -8.97
C THR A 85 3.65 15.51 -10.33
N LEU A 86 4.73 16.27 -10.49
CA LEU A 86 5.14 16.86 -11.76
C LEU A 86 5.56 15.71 -12.68
N ASN A 87 4.58 14.99 -13.22
CA ASN A 87 4.72 14.00 -14.28
C ASN A 87 3.51 14.12 -15.21
N SER A 88 3.08 15.35 -15.51
CA SER A 88 2.38 15.59 -16.77
C SER A 88 3.42 15.51 -17.88
N PRO A 89 3.29 14.61 -18.88
CA PRO A 89 4.17 14.63 -20.03
C PRO A 89 4.05 15.98 -20.73
N GLU A 90 5.19 16.59 -21.03
CA GLU A 90 5.29 17.84 -21.79
C GLU A 90 4.57 17.66 -23.14
N PRO A 91 3.73 18.62 -23.58
CA PRO A 91 3.14 18.57 -24.92
C PRO A 91 4.26 18.55 -25.97
N PRO A 92 4.12 17.79 -27.08
CA PRO A 92 5.11 17.85 -28.14
C PRO A 92 5.16 19.28 -28.72
N GLU A 93 6.37 19.83 -28.78
CA GLU A 93 6.67 21.13 -29.38
C GLU A 93 6.31 21.06 -30.89
N PRO A 94 5.61 22.08 -31.46
CA PRO A 94 5.28 22.09 -32.88
C PRO A 94 6.54 22.37 -33.72
N GLU A 95 6.77 21.55 -34.76
CA GLU A 95 7.70 21.85 -35.86
C GLU A 95 7.29 23.11 -36.64
#